data_AF-A0A6M8VSV8-F1
#
_entry.id   AF-A0A6M8VSV8-F1
#
_cell.length_a   1.000
_cell.length_b   1.000
_cell.length_c   1.000
_cell.angle_alpha   90.00
_cell.angle_beta   90.00
_cell.angle_gamma   90.00
#
_symmetry.space_group_name_H-M   'P 1'
#
loop_
_entity.id
_entity.type
_entity.pdbx_description
1 polymer ?
#
loop_
_entity_poly.entity_id
_entity_poly.type
_entity_poly.pdbx_seq_one_letter_code
_entity_poly.pdbx_strand_id
1 'polypeptide(L)'
;MTENLHPVLLFFFSLNETMQSLLLGSLIVVGILLIALIPARAAKKFPVMHLALALGLVLAFLLPQKITRNLETRYGHHFVVTSTLQQSPALGDLFAAHPDAAENFRQYAQDAIAQGLTREALSAQIAAEVSHIISKYTETYMPFATDEAVYNNLKFSAETLTKLKENPALCLIYTDNMMREKELDMLKEALGDDILTRAQSFKYAIIESGLANTAKTKEKPMALETLLDKLKAGYAAAGFNMAELAALDGSGNFSAAESCNAQANFLTVLSAMSPEDGAHIFRSIVEMSSLSQPPEIPAAAPPEEMPEKAAVEAAPVQDETAPAPEAPAE
;
A
#
# COMPACT_ATOMS: atom_id res chain seq x y z
N MET A 1 -19.60 3.16 -7.12
CA MET A 1 -18.45 2.60 -7.87
C MET A 1 -18.75 1.15 -8.25
N THR A 2 -19.53 0.94 -9.31
CA THR A 2 -19.80 -0.42 -9.84
C THR A 2 -19.77 -0.37 -11.36
N GLU A 3 -18.60 -0.06 -11.92
CA GLU A 3 -18.30 -0.64 -13.22
C GLU A 3 -18.01 -2.12 -12.96
N ASN A 4 -19.06 -2.93 -13.04
CA ASN A 4 -18.93 -4.37 -12.90
C ASN A 4 -18.08 -4.85 -14.08
N LEU A 5 -16.79 -5.08 -13.82
CA LEU A 5 -15.90 -5.70 -14.79
C LEU A 5 -16.56 -7.00 -15.26
N HIS A 6 -16.67 -7.18 -16.58
CA HIS A 6 -17.38 -8.33 -17.14
C HIS A 6 -16.81 -9.64 -16.56
N PRO A 7 -17.64 -10.62 -16.13
CA PRO A 7 -17.16 -11.84 -15.47
C PRO A 7 -16.08 -12.60 -16.24
N VAL A 8 -16.09 -12.49 -17.57
CA VAL A 8 -15.06 -13.05 -18.46
C VAL A 8 -13.69 -12.42 -18.24
N LEU A 9 -13.60 -11.11 -17.98
CA LEU A 9 -12.33 -10.44 -17.69
C LEU A 9 -11.81 -10.84 -16.30
N LEU A 10 -12.69 -10.95 -15.30
CA LEU A 10 -12.31 -11.44 -13.97
C LEU A 10 -11.77 -12.88 -14.04
N PHE A 11 -12.44 -13.75 -14.81
CA PHE A 11 -11.96 -15.11 -15.07
C PHE A 11 -10.63 -15.10 -15.83
N PHE A 12 -10.46 -14.23 -16.82
CA PHE A 12 -9.20 -14.12 -17.56
C PHE A 12 -8.04 -13.72 -16.64
N PHE A 13 -8.21 -12.70 -15.80
CA PHE A 13 -7.17 -12.24 -14.86
C PHE A 13 -6.90 -13.21 -13.69
N SER A 14 -7.82 -14.13 -13.38
CA SER A 14 -7.57 -15.15 -12.37
C SER A 14 -6.67 -16.29 -12.85
N LEU A 15 -6.56 -16.50 -14.17
CA LEU A 15 -5.66 -17.49 -14.78
C LEU A 15 -4.17 -17.09 -14.61
N ASN A 16 -3.27 -18.07 -14.66
CA ASN A 16 -1.83 -17.77 -14.76
C ASN A 16 -1.48 -17.28 -16.19
N GLU A 17 -0.33 -16.61 -16.35
CA GLU A 17 0.11 -16.02 -17.62
C GLU A 17 0.17 -17.04 -18.77
N THR A 18 0.55 -18.29 -18.48
CA THR A 18 0.61 -19.37 -19.47
C THR A 18 -0.77 -19.74 -19.97
N MET A 19 -1.76 -19.84 -19.07
CA MET A 19 -3.14 -20.12 -19.43
C MET A 19 -3.79 -18.96 -20.18
N GLN A 20 -3.54 -17.72 -19.77
CA GLN A 20 -4.01 -16.53 -20.50
C GLN A 20 -3.47 -16.52 -21.93
N SER A 21 -2.16 -16.72 -22.09
CA SER A 21 -1.49 -16.75 -23.40
C SER A 21 -2.01 -17.88 -24.28
N LEU A 22 -2.26 -19.06 -23.70
CA LEU A 22 -2.78 -20.22 -24.42
C LEU A 22 -4.25 -20.04 -24.83
N LEU A 23 -5.07 -19.43 -23.98
CA LEU A 23 -6.48 -19.14 -24.26
C LEU A 23 -6.61 -18.07 -25.35
N LEU A 24 -5.81 -16.99 -25.29
CA LEU A 24 -5.80 -15.98 -26.35
C LEU A 24 -5.20 -16.51 -27.65
N GLY A 25 -4.09 -17.26 -27.56
CA GLY A 25 -3.42 -17.87 -28.70
C GLY A 25 -4.35 -18.83 -29.44
N SER A 26 -5.08 -19.68 -28.71
CA SER A 26 -6.06 -20.60 -29.29
C SER A 26 -7.21 -19.86 -29.98
N LEU A 27 -7.75 -18.79 -29.39
CA LEU A 27 -8.78 -17.95 -30.03
C LEU A 27 -8.28 -17.31 -31.33
N ILE A 28 -7.04 -16.83 -31.36
CA ILE A 28 -6.42 -16.26 -32.56
C ILE A 28 -6.24 -17.32 -33.64
N VAL A 29 -5.71 -18.51 -33.30
CA VAL A 29 -5.55 -19.63 -34.24
C VAL A 29 -6.89 -20.03 -34.83
N VAL A 30 -7.93 -20.15 -34.00
CA VAL A 30 -9.30 -20.47 -34.46
C VAL A 30 -9.82 -19.38 -35.40
N GLY A 31 -9.66 -18.11 -35.06
CA GLY A 31 -10.07 -16.98 -35.91
C GLY A 31 -9.36 -16.99 -37.27
N ILE A 32 -8.04 -17.23 -37.29
CA ILE A 32 -7.24 -17.29 -38.51
C ILE A 32 -7.63 -18.51 -39.36
N LEU A 33 -7.84 -19.67 -38.75
CA LEU A 33 -8.32 -20.87 -39.45
C LEU A 33 -9.70 -20.63 -40.08
N LEU A 34 -10.63 -20.00 -39.37
CA LEU A 34 -11.95 -19.65 -39.89
C LEU A 34 -11.87 -18.69 -41.08
N ILE A 35 -11.00 -17.67 -41.01
CA ILE A 35 -10.78 -16.74 -42.12
C ILE A 35 -10.12 -17.45 -43.32
N ALA A 36 -9.13 -18.32 -43.08
CA ALA A 36 -8.42 -19.06 -44.12
C ALA A 36 -9.30 -20.10 -44.84
N LEU A 37 -10.35 -20.62 -44.18
CA LEU A 37 -11.33 -21.53 -44.79
C LEU A 37 -12.14 -20.88 -45.92
N ILE A 38 -12.34 -19.56 -45.90
CA ILE A 38 -13.11 -18.82 -46.91
C ILE A 38 -12.42 -18.88 -48.30
N PRO A 39 -11.14 -18.46 -48.46
CA PRO A 39 -10.44 -18.55 -49.75
C PRO A 39 -9.97 -19.97 -50.09
N ALA A 40 -9.79 -20.86 -49.11
CA ALA A 40 -9.42 -22.27 -49.38
C ALA A 40 -10.47 -23.02 -50.19
N ARG A 41 -11.75 -22.63 -50.10
CA ARG A 41 -12.81 -23.14 -50.99
C ARG A 41 -12.64 -22.70 -52.45
N ALA A 42 -11.96 -21.59 -52.71
CA ALA A 42 -11.80 -21.00 -54.03
C ALA A 42 -10.45 -21.32 -54.71
N ALA A 43 -9.38 -21.57 -53.95
CA ALA A 43 -8.03 -21.71 -54.48
C ALA A 43 -7.41 -23.10 -54.21
N LYS A 44 -7.19 -23.91 -55.26
CA LYS A 44 -6.51 -25.22 -55.21
C LYS A 44 -4.99 -25.17 -54.85
N LYS A 45 -4.47 -24.08 -54.30
CA LYS A 45 -3.02 -23.87 -54.11
C LYS A 45 -2.60 -24.06 -52.64
N PHE A 46 -2.07 -25.25 -52.36
CA PHE A 46 -1.43 -25.68 -51.10
C PHE A 46 -0.40 -24.70 -50.46
N PRO A 47 0.48 -23.98 -51.18
CA PRO A 47 1.55 -23.20 -50.54
C PRO A 47 1.05 -21.95 -49.78
N VAL A 48 -0.09 -21.37 -50.19
CA VAL A 48 -0.67 -20.20 -49.50
C VAL A 48 -1.19 -20.59 -48.11
N MET A 49 -1.67 -21.83 -47.97
CA MET A 49 -2.21 -22.34 -46.71
C MET A 49 -1.11 -22.50 -45.65
N HIS A 50 0.08 -22.97 -46.03
CA HIS A 50 1.22 -23.08 -45.10
C HIS A 50 1.75 -21.72 -44.65
N LEU A 51 1.81 -20.74 -45.57
CA LEU A 51 2.22 -19.37 -45.21
C LEU A 51 1.20 -18.72 -44.25
N ALA A 52 -0.10 -18.89 -44.52
CA ALA A 52 -1.15 -18.40 -43.63
C ALA A 52 -1.12 -19.08 -42.25
N LEU A 53 -0.84 -20.38 -42.20
CA LEU A 53 -0.69 -21.12 -40.95
C LEU A 53 0.54 -20.67 -40.16
N ALA A 54 1.68 -20.49 -40.83
CA ALA A 54 2.92 -20.01 -40.21
C ALA A 54 2.76 -18.57 -39.68
N LEU A 55 2.20 -17.66 -40.48
CA LEU A 55 1.90 -16.30 -40.06
C LEU A 55 0.90 -16.30 -38.90
N GLY A 56 -0.11 -17.17 -38.96
CA GLY A 56 -1.09 -17.33 -37.91
C GLY A 56 -0.50 -17.83 -36.59
N LEU A 57 0.44 -18.77 -36.64
CA LEU A 57 1.19 -19.23 -35.47
C LEU A 57 2.06 -18.11 -34.86
N VAL A 58 2.76 -17.34 -35.69
CA VAL A 58 3.57 -16.20 -35.22
C VAL A 58 2.68 -15.13 -34.57
N LEU A 59 1.56 -14.79 -35.22
CA LEU A 59 0.58 -13.85 -34.67
C LEU A 59 -0.06 -14.38 -33.39
N ALA A 60 -0.37 -15.68 -33.33
CA ALA A 60 -0.90 -16.32 -32.13
C ALA A 60 0.09 -16.39 -30.97
N PHE A 61 1.38 -16.13 -31.19
CA PHE A 61 2.38 -16.02 -30.13
C PHE A 61 2.60 -14.56 -29.70
N LEU A 62 2.66 -13.62 -30.66
CA LEU A 62 2.99 -12.22 -30.41
C LEU A 62 1.79 -11.36 -29.98
N LEU A 63 0.61 -11.57 -30.58
CA LEU A 63 -0.59 -10.78 -30.26
C LEU A 63 -1.08 -11.03 -28.82
N PRO A 64 -1.09 -12.26 -28.27
CA PRO A 64 -1.51 -12.46 -26.88
C PRO A 64 -0.69 -11.64 -25.91
N GLN A 65 0.63 -11.61 -26.04
CA GLN A 65 1.48 -10.84 -25.14
C GLN A 65 1.16 -9.34 -25.19
N LYS A 66 0.93 -8.79 -26.39
CA LYS A 66 0.54 -7.38 -26.55
C LYS A 66 -0.86 -7.08 -26.02
N ILE A 67 -1.82 -7.97 -26.28
CA ILE A 67 -3.21 -7.80 -25.85
C ILE A 67 -3.31 -7.96 -24.33
N THR A 68 -2.68 -8.99 -23.75
CA THR A 68 -2.61 -9.21 -22.29
C THR A 68 -2.00 -7.99 -21.61
N ARG A 69 -0.86 -7.48 -22.08
CA ARG A 69 -0.25 -6.27 -21.51
C ARG A 69 -1.18 -5.04 -21.59
N ASN A 70 -1.82 -4.82 -22.74
CA ASN A 70 -2.79 -3.72 -22.88
C ASN A 70 -4.02 -3.90 -21.96
N LEU A 71 -4.50 -5.13 -21.79
CA LEU A 71 -5.61 -5.43 -20.89
C LEU A 71 -5.20 -5.25 -19.43
N GLU A 72 -4.01 -5.68 -19.02
CA GLU A 72 -3.46 -5.48 -17.68
C GLU A 72 -3.28 -4.00 -17.37
N THR A 73 -2.71 -3.20 -18.26
CA THR A 73 -2.59 -1.76 -18.04
C THR A 73 -3.96 -1.09 -17.93
N ARG A 74 -4.92 -1.52 -18.76
CA ARG A 74 -6.26 -0.90 -18.80
C ARG A 74 -7.20 -1.35 -17.68
N TYR A 75 -7.10 -2.59 -17.22
CA TYR A 75 -8.07 -3.20 -16.31
C TYR A 75 -7.45 -3.93 -15.11
N GLY A 76 -6.13 -4.15 -15.10
CA GLY A 76 -5.45 -4.87 -14.02
C GLY A 76 -5.61 -4.20 -12.67
N HIS A 77 -5.63 -2.85 -12.63
CA HIS A 77 -5.85 -2.11 -11.39
C HIS A 77 -7.25 -2.37 -10.79
N HIS A 78 -8.30 -2.52 -11.63
CA HIS A 78 -9.62 -2.90 -11.14
C HIS A 78 -9.60 -4.27 -10.47
N PHE A 79 -8.87 -5.24 -11.04
CA PHE A 79 -8.71 -6.56 -10.45
C PHE A 79 -7.93 -6.49 -9.13
N VAL A 80 -6.82 -5.75 -9.09
CA VAL A 80 -6.03 -5.55 -7.86
C VAL A 80 -6.87 -4.91 -6.76
N VAL A 81 -7.59 -3.83 -7.05
CA VAL A 81 -8.47 -3.17 -6.07
C VAL A 81 -9.58 -4.12 -5.62
N THR A 82 -10.26 -4.79 -6.54
CA THR A 82 -11.36 -5.72 -6.20
C THR A 82 -10.87 -6.90 -5.36
N SER A 83 -9.75 -7.51 -5.73
CA SER A 83 -9.16 -8.64 -4.97
C SER A 83 -8.69 -8.20 -3.59
N THR A 84 -8.11 -7.00 -3.47
CA THR A 84 -7.74 -6.41 -2.17
C THR A 84 -8.96 -6.22 -1.28
N LEU A 85 -10.05 -5.65 -1.82
CA LEU A 85 -11.31 -5.47 -1.08
C LEU A 85 -11.97 -6.80 -0.69
N GLN A 86 -11.85 -7.84 -1.52
CA GLN A 86 -12.33 -9.18 -1.18
C GLN A 86 -11.52 -9.82 -0.05
N GLN A 87 -10.21 -9.60 -0.02
CA GLN A 87 -9.33 -10.10 1.04
C GLN A 87 -9.46 -9.30 2.34
N SER A 88 -9.87 -8.04 2.25
CA SER A 88 -10.02 -7.14 3.39
C SER A 88 -11.32 -6.32 3.27
N PRO A 89 -12.48 -6.89 3.66
CA PRO A 89 -13.76 -6.20 3.58
C PRO A 89 -13.79 -4.84 4.31
N ALA A 90 -13.04 -4.73 5.42
CA ALA A 90 -12.91 -3.49 6.19
C ALA A 90 -12.27 -2.33 5.41
N LEU A 91 -11.43 -2.59 4.39
CA LEU A 91 -10.98 -1.54 3.47
C LEU A 91 -12.12 -1.00 2.62
N GLY A 92 -13.16 -1.80 2.37
CA GLY A 92 -14.36 -1.37 1.64
C GLY A 92 -15.10 -0.29 2.41
N ASP A 93 -15.32 -0.50 3.72
CA ASP A 93 -15.96 0.49 4.58
C ASP A 93 -15.10 1.74 4.75
N LEU A 94 -13.78 1.55 4.87
CA LEU A 94 -12.83 2.66 4.91
C LEU A 94 -12.88 3.50 3.62
N PHE A 95 -12.86 2.87 2.44
CA PHE A 95 -12.91 3.54 1.14
C PHE A 95 -14.27 4.16 0.85
N ALA A 96 -15.35 3.62 1.42
CA ALA A 96 -16.66 4.26 1.38
C ALA A 96 -16.68 5.56 2.20
N ALA A 97 -15.99 5.59 3.35
CA ALA A 97 -15.83 6.77 4.18
C ALA A 97 -14.79 7.77 3.64
N HIS A 98 -13.73 7.28 2.98
CA HIS A 98 -12.61 8.04 2.41
C HIS A 98 -12.43 7.75 0.91
N PRO A 99 -13.24 8.37 0.04
CA PRO A 99 -13.14 8.14 -1.39
C PRO A 99 -11.80 8.60 -1.99
N ASP A 100 -11.11 9.54 -1.34
CA ASP A 100 -9.75 9.99 -1.68
C ASP A 100 -8.71 8.88 -1.45
N ALA A 101 -8.80 8.12 -0.36
CA ALA A 101 -7.94 6.96 -0.13
C ALA A 101 -8.14 5.88 -1.19
N ALA A 102 -9.39 5.64 -1.59
CA ALA A 102 -9.73 4.71 -2.64
C ALA A 102 -9.14 5.13 -4.00
N GLU A 103 -9.18 6.43 -4.29
CA GLU A 103 -8.58 6.99 -5.52
C GLU A 103 -7.05 6.89 -5.49
N ASN A 104 -6.42 7.30 -4.38
CA ASN A 104 -4.97 7.23 -4.22
C ASN A 104 -4.46 5.79 -4.34
N PHE A 105 -5.15 4.82 -3.72
CA PHE A 105 -4.81 3.41 -3.85
C PHE A 105 -4.98 2.89 -5.27
N ARG A 106 -6.04 3.32 -5.98
CA ARG A 106 -6.25 2.95 -7.38
C ARG A 106 -5.14 3.50 -8.27
N GLN A 107 -4.77 4.77 -8.09
CA GLN A 107 -3.68 5.41 -8.81
C GLN A 107 -2.36 4.69 -8.54
N TYR A 108 -2.06 4.40 -7.27
CA TYR A 108 -0.89 3.61 -6.88
C TYR A 108 -0.86 2.25 -7.61
N ALA A 109 -1.98 1.52 -7.62
CA ALA A 109 -2.07 0.24 -8.31
C ALA A 109 -1.88 0.37 -9.84
N GLN A 110 -2.41 1.43 -10.46
CA GLN A 110 -2.19 1.72 -11.88
C GLN A 110 -0.71 1.98 -12.18
N ASP A 111 -0.06 2.80 -11.36
CA ASP A 111 1.35 3.16 -11.53
C ASP A 111 2.27 1.94 -11.31
N ALA A 112 1.97 1.11 -10.31
CA ALA A 112 2.71 -0.13 -10.06
C ALA A 112 2.57 -1.14 -11.22
N ILE A 113 1.38 -1.25 -11.83
CA ILE A 113 1.18 -2.08 -13.03
C ILE A 113 1.91 -1.49 -14.24
N ALA A 114 1.88 -0.17 -14.42
CA ALA A 114 2.54 0.52 -15.53
C ALA A 114 4.07 0.32 -15.51
N GLN A 115 4.67 0.14 -14.33
CA GLN A 115 6.08 -0.21 -14.15
C GLN A 115 6.45 -1.60 -14.72
N GLY A 116 5.47 -2.45 -15.06
CA GLY A 116 5.71 -3.78 -15.62
C GLY A 116 6.36 -4.74 -14.63
N LEU A 117 6.04 -4.60 -13.34
CA LEU A 117 6.51 -5.47 -12.28
C LEU A 117 6.05 -6.92 -12.49
N THR A 118 6.82 -7.87 -11.99
CA THR A 118 6.36 -9.27 -11.89
C THR A 118 5.15 -9.35 -10.97
N ARG A 119 4.31 -10.38 -11.12
CA ARG A 119 3.12 -10.59 -10.28
C ARG A 119 3.45 -10.58 -8.78
N GLU A 120 4.56 -11.21 -8.41
CA GLU A 120 5.05 -11.28 -7.02
C GLU A 120 5.45 -9.91 -6.50
N ALA A 121 6.28 -9.17 -7.25
CA ALA A 121 6.69 -7.82 -6.89
C ALA A 121 5.50 -6.84 -6.81
N LEU A 122 4.55 -6.95 -7.74
CA LEU A 122 3.30 -6.18 -7.70
C LEU A 122 2.50 -6.52 -6.43
N SER A 123 2.33 -7.81 -6.12
CA SER A 123 1.61 -8.23 -4.91
C SER A 123 2.27 -7.69 -3.64
N ALA A 124 3.60 -7.70 -3.57
CA ALA A 124 4.34 -7.16 -2.43
C ALA A 124 4.15 -5.64 -2.28
N GLN A 125 4.23 -4.87 -3.39
CA GLN A 125 3.98 -3.42 -3.35
C GLN A 125 2.56 -3.10 -2.93
N ILE A 126 1.56 -3.81 -3.46
CA ILE A 126 0.17 -3.61 -3.07
C ILE A 126 -0.05 -3.93 -1.59
N ALA A 127 0.53 -5.02 -1.08
CA ALA A 127 0.44 -5.35 0.35
C ALA A 127 1.10 -4.29 1.23
N ALA A 128 2.23 -3.72 0.81
CA ALA A 128 2.90 -2.63 1.52
C ALA A 128 2.03 -1.36 1.55
N GLU A 129 1.45 -0.96 0.43
CA GLU A 129 0.56 0.20 0.36
C GLU A 129 -0.71 0.00 1.20
N VAL A 130 -1.31 -1.19 1.15
CA VAL A 130 -2.44 -1.54 2.02
C VAL A 130 -2.05 -1.40 3.49
N SER A 131 -0.88 -1.91 3.89
CA SER A 131 -0.38 -1.78 5.27
C SER A 131 -0.17 -0.32 5.68
N HIS A 132 0.33 0.51 4.76
CA HIS A 132 0.50 1.95 4.95
C HIS A 132 -0.84 2.67 5.16
N ILE A 133 -1.83 2.42 4.29
CA ILE A 133 -3.20 2.93 4.41
C ILE A 133 -3.81 2.53 5.76
N ILE A 134 -3.75 1.24 6.12
CA ILE A 134 -4.28 0.75 7.39
C ILE A 134 -3.62 1.48 8.55
N SER A 135 -2.30 1.63 8.55
CA SER A 135 -1.58 2.25 9.67
C SER A 135 -1.97 3.73 9.82
N LYS A 136 -1.97 4.50 8.71
CA LYS A 136 -2.44 5.89 8.69
C LYS A 136 -3.85 6.05 9.25
N TYR A 137 -4.78 5.21 8.82
CA TYR A 137 -6.17 5.29 9.27
C TYR A 137 -6.39 4.71 10.66
N THR A 138 -5.56 3.76 11.09
CA THR A 138 -5.56 3.30 12.49
C THR A 138 -5.22 4.46 13.41
N GLU A 139 -4.16 5.21 13.14
CA GLU A 139 -3.79 6.41 13.92
C GLU A 139 -4.89 7.48 13.91
N THR A 140 -5.50 7.71 12.75
CA THR A 140 -6.59 8.68 12.58
C THR A 140 -7.83 8.31 13.40
N TYR A 141 -8.18 7.01 13.45
CA TYR A 141 -9.40 6.52 14.09
C TYR A 141 -9.23 6.04 15.51
N MET A 142 -7.99 5.81 15.96
CA MET A 142 -7.69 5.34 17.31
C MET A 142 -8.32 6.19 18.42
N PRO A 143 -8.37 7.53 18.34
CA PRO A 143 -9.01 8.34 19.38
C PRO A 143 -10.53 8.18 19.48
N PHE A 144 -11.17 7.61 18.46
CA PHE A 144 -12.62 7.38 18.39
C PHE A 144 -12.99 5.91 18.55
N ALA A 145 -12.00 5.01 18.48
CA ALA A 145 -12.19 3.57 18.59
C ALA A 145 -12.69 3.17 19.98
N THR A 146 -13.31 1.99 20.08
CA THR A 146 -13.71 1.45 21.38
C THR A 146 -12.47 1.00 22.17
N ASP A 147 -12.56 1.10 23.50
CA ASP A 147 -11.51 0.64 24.42
C ASP A 147 -11.15 -0.82 24.15
N GLU A 148 -12.14 -1.66 23.87
CA GLU A 148 -11.96 -3.07 23.55
C GLU A 148 -11.15 -3.29 22.27
N ALA A 149 -11.40 -2.52 21.20
CA ALA A 149 -10.65 -2.66 19.94
C ALA A 149 -9.17 -2.28 20.14
N VAL A 150 -8.92 -1.15 20.82
CA VAL A 150 -7.57 -0.70 21.14
C VAL A 150 -6.87 -1.70 22.06
N TYR A 151 -7.53 -2.15 23.13
CA TYR A 151 -6.97 -3.10 24.08
C TYR A 151 -6.63 -4.45 23.43
N ASN A 152 -7.50 -4.99 22.58
CA ASN A 152 -7.23 -6.24 21.87
C ASN A 152 -6.02 -6.12 20.93
N ASN A 153 -5.86 -4.98 20.25
CA ASN A 153 -4.67 -4.69 19.46
C ASN A 153 -3.40 -4.62 20.34
N LEU A 154 -3.48 -3.95 21.51
CA LEU A 154 -2.37 -3.87 22.47
C LEU A 154 -1.96 -5.24 22.99
N LYS A 155 -2.94 -6.06 23.38
CA LYS A 155 -2.72 -7.42 23.86
C LYS A 155 -2.06 -8.30 22.80
N PHE A 156 -2.60 -8.29 21.58
CA PHE A 156 -2.01 -9.04 20.47
C PHE A 156 -0.57 -8.58 20.17
N SER A 157 -0.33 -7.26 20.22
CA SER A 157 1.01 -6.70 20.01
C SER A 157 1.97 -7.11 21.13
N ALA A 158 1.54 -7.09 22.39
CA ALA A 158 2.34 -7.53 23.54
C ALA A 158 2.74 -9.01 23.43
N GLU A 159 1.78 -9.88 23.08
CA GLU A 159 2.01 -11.32 22.84
C GLU A 159 3.00 -11.54 21.69
N THR A 160 2.87 -10.76 20.62
CA THR A 160 3.74 -10.83 19.45
C THR A 160 5.16 -10.41 19.78
N LEU A 161 5.36 -9.23 20.40
CA LEU A 161 6.69 -8.76 20.78
C LEU A 161 7.36 -9.69 21.79
N THR A 162 6.58 -10.27 22.71
CA THR A 162 7.11 -11.25 23.68
C THR A 162 7.72 -12.46 22.99
N LYS A 163 7.10 -12.97 21.92
CA LYS A 163 7.65 -14.07 21.11
C LYS A 163 8.87 -13.64 20.29
N LEU A 164 8.93 -12.38 19.87
CA LEU A 164 10.05 -11.83 19.10
C LEU A 164 11.25 -11.39 19.96
N LYS A 165 11.20 -11.51 21.30
CA LYS A 165 12.33 -11.14 22.18
C LYS A 165 13.60 -11.93 21.87
N GLU A 166 13.47 -13.15 21.36
CA GLU A 166 14.61 -13.99 20.93
C GLU A 166 15.23 -13.52 19.60
N ASN A 167 14.53 -12.64 18.86
CA ASN A 167 15.02 -11.99 17.66
C ASN A 167 14.79 -10.46 17.73
N PRO A 168 15.61 -9.73 18.51
CA PRO A 168 15.38 -8.31 18.77
C PRO A 168 15.39 -7.41 17.53
N ALA A 169 16.15 -7.77 16.49
CA ALA A 169 16.15 -7.00 15.24
C ALA A 169 14.80 -7.12 14.53
N LEU A 170 14.24 -8.33 14.45
CA LEU A 170 12.93 -8.55 13.85
C LEU A 170 11.80 -7.91 14.68
N CYS A 171 11.93 -7.93 16.01
CA CYS A 171 11.04 -7.22 16.93
C CYS A 171 10.94 -5.73 16.61
N LEU A 172 12.07 -5.04 16.45
CA LEU A 172 12.08 -3.61 16.10
C LEU A 172 11.51 -3.33 14.70
N ILE A 173 11.85 -4.17 13.72
CA ILE A 173 11.32 -4.02 12.36
C ILE A 173 9.80 -4.19 12.35
N TYR A 174 9.27 -5.11 13.17
CA TYR A 174 7.83 -5.28 13.35
C TYR A 174 7.17 -4.04 13.97
N THR A 175 7.78 -3.46 15.02
CA THR A 175 7.21 -2.29 15.72
C THR A 175 7.19 -1.05 14.85
N ASP A 176 8.24 -0.87 14.05
CA ASP A 176 8.41 0.30 13.18
C ASP A 176 7.57 0.18 11.89
N ASN A 177 6.86 -0.95 11.70
CA ASN A 177 6.15 -1.31 10.47
C ASN A 177 7.03 -1.24 9.21
N MET A 178 8.35 -1.48 9.34
CA MET A 178 9.35 -1.38 8.25
C MET A 178 9.72 -2.75 7.64
N MET A 179 8.80 -3.71 7.65
CA MET A 179 9.08 -5.06 7.14
C MET A 179 9.23 -5.04 5.61
N ARG A 180 10.35 -5.60 5.11
CA ARG A 180 10.48 -5.96 3.70
C ARG A 180 10.24 -7.46 3.55
N GLU A 181 10.22 -7.92 2.30
CA GLU A 181 9.91 -9.31 1.94
C GLU A 181 10.71 -10.34 2.76
N LYS A 182 12.03 -10.16 2.88
CA LYS A 182 12.87 -11.08 3.67
C LYS A 182 12.49 -11.09 5.15
N GLU A 183 12.24 -9.93 5.75
CA GLU A 183 11.82 -9.86 7.16
C GLU A 183 10.41 -10.43 7.35
N LEU A 184 9.56 -10.35 6.33
CA LEU A 184 8.23 -10.95 6.32
C LEU A 184 8.29 -12.47 6.42
N ASP A 185 9.17 -13.10 5.64
CA ASP A 185 9.34 -14.55 5.67
C ASP A 185 9.90 -15.01 7.02
N MET A 186 10.86 -14.25 7.58
CA MET A 186 11.37 -14.51 8.94
C MET A 186 10.28 -14.35 10.00
N LEU A 187 9.39 -13.37 9.86
CA LEU A 187 8.26 -13.18 10.77
C LEU A 187 7.29 -14.36 10.72
N LYS A 188 6.95 -14.82 9.51
CA LYS A 188 6.07 -15.97 9.30
C LYS A 188 6.68 -17.26 9.83
N GLU A 189 7.98 -17.46 9.63
CA GLU A 189 8.70 -18.60 10.20
C GLU A 189 8.67 -18.58 11.73
N ALA A 190 8.85 -17.40 12.33
CA ALA A 190 8.88 -17.25 13.79
C ALA A 190 7.49 -17.35 14.44
N LEU A 191 6.44 -16.85 13.79
CA LEU A 191 5.13 -16.62 14.43
C LEU A 191 3.94 -17.29 13.75
N GLY A 192 4.13 -17.86 12.56
CA GLY A 192 3.10 -18.46 11.71
C GLY A 192 2.71 -17.58 10.52
N ASP A 193 2.21 -18.22 9.47
CA ASP A 193 1.84 -17.56 8.19
C ASP A 193 0.68 -16.54 8.32
N ASP A 194 -0.16 -16.68 9.36
CA ASP A 194 -1.34 -15.86 9.58
C ASP A 194 -1.09 -14.59 10.41
N ILE A 195 0.14 -14.39 10.90
CA ILE A 195 0.45 -13.31 11.86
C ILE A 195 0.11 -11.92 11.33
N LEU A 196 0.37 -11.65 10.05
CA LEU A 196 0.09 -10.35 9.41
C LEU A 196 -1.40 -10.13 9.25
N THR A 197 -2.12 -11.15 8.79
CA THR A 197 -3.58 -11.10 8.65
C THR A 197 -4.23 -10.83 10.00
N ARG A 198 -3.73 -11.45 11.07
CA ARG A 198 -4.19 -11.20 12.43
C ARG A 198 -3.85 -9.78 12.90
N ALA A 199 -2.62 -9.32 12.71
CA ALA A 199 -2.22 -7.95 13.06
C ALA A 199 -3.10 -6.90 12.36
N GLN A 200 -3.35 -7.09 11.06
CA GLN A 200 -4.23 -6.23 10.28
C GLN A 200 -5.67 -6.30 10.78
N SER A 201 -6.19 -7.48 11.17
CA SER A 201 -7.56 -7.61 11.69
C SER A 201 -7.81 -6.77 12.96
N PHE A 202 -6.83 -6.68 13.87
CA PHE A 202 -6.95 -5.84 15.07
C PHE A 202 -6.88 -4.35 14.72
N LYS A 203 -6.01 -3.95 13.77
CA LYS A 203 -5.98 -2.59 13.25
C LYS A 203 -7.31 -2.22 12.56
N TYR A 204 -7.90 -3.14 11.79
CA TYR A 204 -9.22 -2.93 11.19
C TYR A 204 -10.32 -2.77 12.22
N ALA A 205 -10.31 -3.53 13.31
CA ALA A 205 -11.30 -3.35 14.38
C ALA A 205 -11.23 -1.94 15.02
N ILE A 206 -10.03 -1.35 15.12
CA ILE A 206 -9.86 0.05 15.54
C ILE A 206 -10.50 0.99 14.51
N ILE A 207 -10.22 0.80 13.23
CA ILE A 207 -10.77 1.64 12.15
C ILE A 207 -12.30 1.54 12.10
N GLU A 208 -12.85 0.33 12.10
CA GLU A 208 -14.29 0.06 12.04
C GLU A 208 -15.03 0.67 13.23
N SER A 209 -14.53 0.42 14.45
CA SER A 209 -15.12 0.98 15.66
C SER A 209 -14.97 2.51 15.71
N GLY A 210 -13.85 3.05 15.24
CA GLY A 210 -13.64 4.50 15.15
C GLY A 210 -14.58 5.17 14.16
N LEU A 211 -14.76 4.59 12.96
CA LEU A 211 -15.71 5.04 11.95
C LEU A 211 -17.14 5.12 12.51
N ALA A 212 -17.58 4.06 13.20
CA ALA A 212 -18.89 3.98 13.82
C ALA A 212 -19.10 5.01 14.97
N ASN A 213 -18.01 5.52 15.56
CA ASN A 213 -18.04 6.39 16.73
C ASN A 213 -17.54 7.82 16.47
N THR A 214 -17.28 8.21 15.23
CA THR A 214 -16.80 9.56 14.86
C THR A 214 -17.65 10.72 15.39
N ALA A 215 -18.94 10.50 15.64
CA ALA A 215 -19.83 11.51 16.23
C ALA A 215 -19.65 11.69 17.75
N LYS A 216 -18.90 10.81 18.42
CA LYS A 216 -18.60 10.94 19.85
C LYS A 216 -17.44 11.92 20.04
N THR A 217 -17.51 12.70 21.11
CA THR A 217 -16.42 13.58 21.51
C THR A 217 -15.17 12.74 21.75
N LYS A 218 -14.07 13.12 21.08
CA LYS A 218 -12.73 12.57 21.32
C LYS A 218 -12.47 12.53 22.82
N GLU A 219 -12.07 11.38 23.33
CA GLU A 219 -11.71 11.26 24.74
C GLU A 219 -10.52 12.18 25.02
N LYS A 220 -10.59 12.93 26.12
CA LYS A 220 -9.48 13.81 26.50
C LYS A 220 -8.28 12.97 26.93
N PRO A 221 -7.05 13.37 26.56
CA PRO A 221 -5.86 12.77 27.14
C PRO A 221 -5.93 12.75 28.65
N MET A 222 -5.50 11.63 29.23
CA MET A 222 -5.28 11.50 30.66
C MET A 222 -4.25 12.54 31.12
N ALA A 223 -4.49 13.13 32.30
CA ALA A 223 -3.50 14.02 32.92
C ALA A 223 -2.17 13.28 33.11
N LEU A 224 -1.06 13.97 32.86
CA LEU A 224 0.28 13.37 32.85
C LEU A 224 0.61 12.69 34.19
N GLU A 225 0.21 13.29 35.31
CA GLU A 225 0.41 12.74 36.65
C GLU A 225 -0.31 11.40 36.82
N THR A 226 -1.59 11.34 36.45
CA THR A 226 -2.41 10.12 36.52
C THR A 226 -1.86 9.01 35.63
N LEU A 227 -1.41 9.37 34.43
CA LEU A 227 -0.80 8.45 33.48
C LEU A 227 0.50 7.85 34.04
N LEU A 228 1.39 8.70 34.58
CA LEU A 228 2.63 8.26 35.19
C LEU A 228 2.40 7.38 36.42
N ASP A 229 1.41 7.70 37.25
CA ASP A 229 1.08 6.91 38.44
C ASP A 229 0.55 5.53 38.06
N LYS A 230 -0.34 5.43 37.07
CA LYS A 230 -0.83 4.13 36.55
C LYS A 230 0.29 3.31 35.92
N LEU A 231 1.17 3.93 35.13
CA LEU A 231 2.32 3.23 34.55
C LEU A 231 3.27 2.72 35.62
N LYS A 232 3.64 3.55 36.61
CA LYS A 232 4.49 3.12 37.74
C LYS A 232 3.89 1.94 38.48
N ALA A 233 2.60 1.98 38.77
CA ALA A 233 1.90 0.89 39.45
C ALA A 233 1.91 -0.40 38.60
N GLY A 234 1.64 -0.28 37.29
CA GLY A 234 1.67 -1.41 36.36
C GLY A 234 3.06 -2.05 36.23
N TYR A 235 4.09 -1.24 36.08
CA TYR A 235 5.49 -1.70 36.03
C TYR A 235 5.91 -2.38 37.34
N ALA A 236 5.57 -1.79 38.49
CA ALA A 236 5.85 -2.40 39.79
C ALA A 236 5.14 -3.75 39.97
N ALA A 237 3.87 -3.85 39.53
CA ALA A 237 3.11 -5.09 39.60
C ALA A 237 3.67 -6.20 38.69
N ALA A 238 4.20 -5.83 37.52
CA ALA A 238 4.83 -6.76 36.58
C ALA A 238 6.29 -7.09 36.93
N GLY A 239 6.90 -6.39 37.90
CA GLY A 239 8.31 -6.55 38.25
C GLY A 239 9.28 -5.99 37.21
N PHE A 240 8.83 -5.04 36.38
CA PHE A 240 9.64 -4.41 35.33
C PHE A 240 10.27 -3.10 35.80
N ASN A 241 11.38 -2.72 35.16
CA ASN A 241 12.10 -1.49 35.49
C ASN A 241 11.57 -0.30 34.65
N MET A 242 11.01 0.72 35.32
CA MET A 242 10.53 1.94 34.68
C MET A 242 11.62 2.71 33.90
N ALA A 243 12.90 2.55 34.26
CA ALA A 243 13.99 3.20 33.55
C ALA A 243 14.14 2.70 32.10
N GLU A 244 13.64 1.49 31.78
CA GLU A 244 13.65 0.94 30.43
C GLU A 244 12.75 1.72 29.47
N LEU A 245 11.76 2.47 29.98
CA LEU A 245 10.91 3.34 29.15
C LEU A 245 11.72 4.37 28.35
N ALA A 246 12.91 4.75 28.81
CA ALA A 246 13.80 5.63 28.05
C ALA A 246 14.19 5.04 26.68
N ALA A 247 14.19 3.71 26.54
CA ALA A 247 14.49 3.04 25.27
C ALA A 247 13.35 3.07 24.25
N LEU A 248 12.17 3.59 24.63
CA LEU A 248 11.03 3.79 23.72
C LEU A 248 11.18 5.05 22.86
N ASP A 249 11.91 6.06 23.33
CA ASP A 249 12.05 7.37 22.66
C ASP A 249 13.06 7.34 21.49
N GLY A 250 13.81 6.25 21.31
CA GLY A 250 14.78 6.09 20.22
C GLY A 250 15.97 7.05 20.23
N SER A 251 16.02 8.00 21.18
CA SER A 251 17.02 9.08 21.28
C SER A 251 18.31 8.68 22.00
N GLY A 252 18.36 7.47 22.58
CA GLY A 252 19.51 6.94 23.31
C GLY A 252 20.29 5.85 22.56
N ASN A 253 21.52 5.58 23.01
CA ASN A 253 22.37 4.47 22.53
C ASN A 253 21.91 3.11 23.09
N PHE A 254 20.64 2.76 22.88
CA PHE A 254 20.10 1.46 23.29
C PHE A 254 20.36 0.40 22.22
N SER A 255 20.68 -0.81 22.66
CA SER A 255 20.76 -1.97 21.78
C SER A 255 19.36 -2.41 21.32
N ALA A 256 19.31 -3.17 20.22
CA ALA A 256 18.04 -3.71 19.72
C ALA A 256 17.30 -4.56 20.78
N ALA A 257 18.05 -5.28 21.62
CA ALA A 257 17.51 -6.07 22.72
C ALA A 257 16.86 -5.20 23.79
N GLU A 258 17.49 -4.09 24.17
CA GLU A 258 16.95 -3.14 25.16
C GLU A 258 15.69 -2.46 24.64
N SER A 259 15.71 -1.96 23.40
CA SER A 259 14.54 -1.33 22.79
C SER A 259 13.38 -2.33 22.59
N CYS A 260 13.64 -3.54 22.11
CA CYS A 260 12.59 -4.57 21.99
C CYS A 260 12.03 -4.96 23.37
N ASN A 261 12.89 -5.11 24.39
CA ASN A 261 12.44 -5.40 25.75
C ASN A 261 11.56 -4.28 26.31
N ALA A 262 11.96 -3.02 26.14
CA ALA A 262 11.18 -1.88 26.59
C ALA A 262 9.80 -1.85 25.93
N GLN A 263 9.73 -2.04 24.60
CA GLN A 263 8.45 -2.09 23.88
C GLN A 263 7.58 -3.26 24.31
N ALA A 264 8.14 -4.46 24.42
CA ALA A 264 7.43 -5.64 24.88
C ALA A 264 6.90 -5.45 26.32
N ASN A 265 7.73 -4.95 27.23
CA ASN A 265 7.37 -4.72 28.63
C ASN A 265 6.29 -3.64 28.75
N PHE A 266 6.40 -2.55 27.98
CA PHE A 266 5.41 -1.48 27.94
C PHE A 266 4.03 -1.99 27.48
N LEU A 267 3.97 -2.68 26.34
CA LEU A 267 2.71 -3.24 25.86
C LEU A 267 2.17 -4.33 26.79
N THR A 268 3.05 -5.13 27.40
CA THR A 268 2.66 -6.12 28.42
C THR A 268 1.97 -5.44 29.60
N VAL A 269 2.55 -4.35 30.13
CA VAL A 269 1.98 -3.58 31.23
C VAL A 269 0.61 -3.02 30.87
N LEU A 270 0.46 -2.42 29.69
CA LEU A 270 -0.84 -1.91 29.24
C LEU A 270 -1.87 -3.02 29.06
N SER A 271 -1.47 -4.16 28.49
CA SER A 271 -2.36 -5.31 28.25
C SER A 271 -2.73 -6.08 29.53
N ALA A 272 -2.03 -5.84 30.64
CA ALA A 272 -2.35 -6.40 31.95
C ALA A 272 -3.35 -5.54 32.74
N MET A 273 -3.62 -4.31 32.30
CA MET A 273 -4.62 -3.41 32.89
C MET A 273 -6.04 -3.77 32.41
N SER A 274 -7.05 -3.08 32.94
CA SER A 274 -8.40 -3.18 32.37
C SER A 274 -8.41 -2.64 30.92
N PRO A 275 -9.36 -3.09 30.08
CA PRO A 275 -9.49 -2.58 28.72
C PRO A 275 -9.59 -1.05 28.64
N GLU A 276 -10.36 -0.44 29.54
CA GLU A 276 -10.50 1.01 29.67
C GLU A 276 -9.17 1.69 29.98
N ASP A 277 -8.49 1.26 31.05
CA ASP A 277 -7.23 1.89 31.50
C ASP A 277 -6.10 1.74 30.46
N GLY A 278 -5.90 0.51 29.96
CA GLY A 278 -4.84 0.23 28.99
C GLY A 278 -5.03 1.02 27.69
N ALA A 279 -6.27 1.06 27.19
CA ALA A 279 -6.60 1.79 25.97
C ALA A 279 -6.54 3.32 26.15
N HIS A 280 -7.00 3.85 27.29
CA HIS A 280 -6.98 5.30 27.55
C HIS A 280 -5.55 5.81 27.74
N ILE A 281 -4.70 5.07 28.47
CA ILE A 281 -3.26 5.40 28.58
C ILE A 281 -2.62 5.40 27.20
N PHE A 282 -2.84 4.36 26.40
CA PHE A 282 -2.24 4.28 25.07
C PHE A 282 -2.64 5.44 24.16
N ARG A 283 -3.95 5.73 24.07
CA ARG A 283 -4.47 6.89 23.32
C ARG A 283 -3.86 8.20 23.80
N SER A 284 -3.77 8.39 25.11
CA SER A 284 -3.20 9.60 25.70
C SER A 284 -1.73 9.79 25.28
N ILE A 285 -0.94 8.72 25.24
CA ILE A 285 0.47 8.77 24.82
C ILE A 285 0.58 9.12 23.34
N VAL A 286 -0.18 8.47 22.47
CA VAL A 286 -0.20 8.74 21.01
C VAL A 286 -0.63 10.19 20.73
N GLU A 287 -1.61 10.70 21.47
CA GLU A 287 -2.04 12.09 21.32
C GLU A 287 -0.98 13.08 21.81
N MET A 288 -0.32 12.83 22.95
CA MET A 288 0.76 13.68 23.44
C MET A 288 1.98 13.67 22.51
N SER A 289 2.31 12.55 21.86
CA SER A 289 3.42 12.48 20.90
C SER A 289 3.13 13.26 19.62
N SER A 290 1.88 13.20 19.12
CA SER A 290 1.48 13.96 17.92
C SER A 290 1.45 15.48 18.17
N LEU A 291 1.10 15.92 19.38
CA LEU A 291 1.19 17.34 19.78
C LEU A 291 2.63 17.87 19.88
N SER A 292 3.61 16.98 20.01
CA SER A 292 5.02 17.33 20.15
C SER A 292 5.74 17.46 18.80
N GLN A 293 5.10 17.05 17.70
CA GLN A 293 5.63 17.25 16.35
C GLN A 293 5.32 18.68 15.88
N PRO A 294 6.31 19.47 15.43
CA PRO A 294 6.03 20.77 14.81
C PRO A 294 5.09 20.54 13.62
N PRO A 295 4.11 21.43 13.37
CA PRO A 295 3.16 21.25 12.29
C PRO A 295 3.93 21.00 10.99
N GLU A 296 3.66 19.88 10.32
CA GLU A 296 4.15 19.64 8.98
C GLU A 296 3.68 20.82 8.13
N ILE A 297 4.60 21.72 7.81
CA ILE A 297 4.36 22.74 6.79
C ILE A 297 4.18 21.90 5.53
N PRO A 298 2.97 21.84 4.93
CA PRO A 298 2.77 21.06 3.73
C PRO A 298 3.82 21.50 2.74
N ALA A 299 4.59 20.55 2.21
CA ALA A 299 5.60 20.83 1.20
C ALA A 299 4.93 21.72 0.15
N ALA A 300 5.47 22.93 -0.05
CA ALA A 300 4.94 23.86 -1.02
C ALA A 300 4.73 23.08 -2.32
N ALA A 301 3.52 23.16 -2.88
CA ALA A 301 3.22 22.53 -4.15
C ALA A 301 4.40 22.85 -5.10
N PRO A 302 4.95 21.86 -5.82
CA PRO A 302 5.97 22.14 -6.82
C PRO A 302 5.47 23.31 -7.65
N PRO A 303 6.28 24.37 -7.86
CA PRO A 303 5.83 25.53 -8.61
C PRO A 303 5.23 25.03 -9.90
N GLU A 304 3.95 25.37 -10.16
CA GLU A 304 3.31 25.06 -11.43
C GLU A 304 4.27 25.51 -12.52
N GLU A 305 4.80 24.56 -13.29
CA GLU A 305 5.57 24.87 -14.48
C GLU A 305 4.67 25.74 -15.35
N MET A 306 4.97 27.03 -15.37
CA MET A 306 4.32 27.96 -16.26
C MET A 306 4.42 27.38 -17.66
N PRO A 307 3.31 27.31 -18.42
CA PRO A 307 3.33 26.75 -19.76
C PRO A 307 4.41 27.48 -20.56
N GLU A 308 5.43 26.72 -20.95
CA GLU A 308 6.49 27.16 -21.85
C GLU A 308 5.81 27.75 -23.08
N LYS A 309 5.92 29.07 -23.21
CA LYS A 309 5.36 29.84 -24.31
C LYS A 309 5.78 29.16 -25.60
N ALA A 310 4.77 28.69 -26.35
CA ALA A 310 4.91 28.21 -27.71
C ALA A 310 5.86 29.14 -28.48
N ALA A 311 6.98 28.57 -28.92
CA ALA A 311 7.90 29.22 -29.83
C ALA A 311 7.13 29.64 -31.08
N VAL A 312 6.93 30.95 -31.20
CA VAL A 312 6.43 31.60 -32.41
C VAL A 312 7.46 31.33 -33.50
N GLU A 313 7.01 30.60 -34.52
CA GLU A 313 7.68 30.35 -35.78
C GLU A 313 8.05 31.70 -36.42
N ALA A 314 9.32 32.06 -36.35
CA ALA A 314 9.84 33.30 -36.93
C ALA A 314 9.97 33.14 -38.45
N ALA A 315 9.23 33.98 -39.18
CA ALA A 315 9.35 34.14 -40.62
C ALA A 315 10.76 34.66 -41.01
N PRO A 316 11.28 34.30 -42.21
CA PRO A 316 12.60 34.71 -42.65
C PRO A 316 12.65 36.20 -43.00
N VAL A 317 13.61 36.88 -42.38
CA VAL A 317 13.98 38.28 -42.61
C VAL A 317 14.62 38.43 -43.99
N GLN A 318 14.07 39.32 -44.80
CA GLN A 318 14.70 39.80 -46.04
C GLN A 318 15.77 40.85 -45.72
N ASP A 319 16.87 40.67 -46.43
CA ASP A 319 18.12 41.42 -46.47
C ASP A 319 17.88 42.78 -47.15
N GLU A 320 18.15 43.91 -46.49
CA GLU A 320 18.43 45.15 -47.22
C GLU A 320 19.50 46.00 -46.50
N THR A 321 20.59 46.10 -47.24
CA THR A 321 21.90 46.71 -47.02
C THR A 321 21.90 48.22 -46.76
N ALA A 322 22.80 48.63 -45.86
CA ALA A 322 23.67 49.82 -45.87
C ALA A 322 23.10 51.22 -45.47
N PRO A 323 23.96 52.19 -45.09
CA PRO A 323 25.25 52.12 -44.39
C PRO A 323 25.38 53.10 -43.19
N ALA A 324 26.46 52.92 -42.42
CA ALA A 324 27.07 53.86 -41.45
C ALA A 324 27.47 55.21 -42.13
N PRO A 325 27.98 56.28 -41.46
CA PRO A 325 28.55 56.35 -40.10
C PRO A 325 28.24 57.66 -39.31
N GLU A 326 28.65 57.77 -38.05
CA GLU A 326 29.51 58.87 -37.54
C GLU A 326 29.77 58.71 -36.04
N ALA A 327 30.97 59.16 -35.65
CA ALA A 327 31.65 58.97 -34.38
C ALA A 327 31.28 60.08 -33.35
N PRO A 328 32.15 60.46 -32.39
CA PRO A 328 32.44 59.78 -31.13
C PRO A 328 32.19 60.68 -29.89
N ALA A 329 32.35 60.08 -28.70
CA ALA A 329 32.85 60.68 -27.45
C ALA A 329 32.14 61.92 -26.86
N GLU A 330 31.56 61.77 -25.66
CA GLU A 330 32.19 62.12 -24.36
C GLU A 330 31.42 61.48 -23.21
#